data_AF-A0A1H9T769-F1
#
_entry.id   AF-A0A1H9T769-F1
#
_cell.length_a   1.000
_cell.length_b   1.000
_cell.length_c   1.000
_cell.angle_alpha   90.00
_cell.angle_beta   90.00
_cell.angle_gamma   90.00
#
_symmetry.space_group_name_H-M   'P 1'
#
loop_
_entity.id
_entity.type
_entity.pdbx_description
1 polymer ?
#
loop_
_entity_poly.entity_id
_entity_poly.type
_entity_poly.pdbx_seq_one_letter_code
_entity_poly.pdbx_strand_id
1 'polypeptide(L)'
;MTENDATREPETPGADPAGEHDPMLPPEPPHPINWNLLTADEAEAEWLELNRWVNWLRTTYGLPASVVPPFWHRHGELVWELSALHLHWLAAYDAEQNASAPLGWHRDFADARQRLRDWVAACGTRLDRDRPTRQTAWPGEEPGDPVEETGIENRDEDFVAWMLADVAARRQAEDEFYANLDPSTGELRG
;
A
#
# COMPACT_ATOMS: atom_id res chain seq x y z
N MET A 1 -45.84 -7.16 -47.03
CA MET A 1 -45.69 -5.72 -47.28
C MET A 1 -46.58 -5.06 -46.23
N THR A 2 -46.10 -4.69 -45.05
CA THR A 2 -44.88 -3.99 -44.58
C THR A 2 -44.47 -4.55 -43.21
N GLU A 3 -43.22 -4.94 -42.95
CA GLU A 3 -42.13 -4.12 -42.38
C GLU A 3 -42.45 -3.41 -41.06
N ASN A 4 -41.77 -3.87 -39.99
CA ASN A 4 -41.23 -3.08 -38.87
C ASN A 4 -40.27 -4.03 -38.14
N ASP A 5 -39.04 -4.16 -38.61
CA ASP A 5 -37.88 -3.30 -38.32
C ASP A 5 -37.53 -3.20 -36.83
N ALA A 6 -36.26 -3.48 -36.58
CA ALA A 6 -35.68 -3.83 -35.31
C ALA A 6 -35.24 -2.61 -34.52
N THR A 7 -35.40 -2.66 -33.20
CA THR A 7 -34.40 -2.06 -32.31
C THR A 7 -34.43 -2.80 -30.98
N ARG A 8 -33.56 -3.80 -30.83
CA ARG A 8 -33.21 -4.36 -29.52
C ARG A 8 -32.09 -3.47 -28.99
N GLU A 9 -32.39 -2.68 -27.97
CA GLU A 9 -31.39 -1.86 -27.28
C GLU A 9 -30.27 -2.78 -26.75
N PRO A 10 -28.99 -2.38 -26.87
CA PRO A 10 -27.92 -3.16 -26.29
C PRO A 10 -27.96 -3.00 -24.77
N GLU A 11 -28.30 -4.07 -24.06
CA GLU A 11 -28.08 -4.13 -22.62
C GLU A 11 -26.58 -4.02 -22.39
N THR A 12 -26.17 -2.87 -21.87
CA THR A 12 -24.79 -2.64 -21.45
C THR A 12 -24.64 -3.45 -20.16
N PRO A 13 -23.75 -4.47 -20.10
CA PRO A 13 -23.43 -5.10 -18.82
C PRO A 13 -22.94 -3.99 -17.91
N GLY A 14 -23.58 -3.85 -16.74
CA GLY A 14 -23.24 -2.84 -15.76
C GLY A 14 -21.74 -2.83 -15.54
N ALA A 15 -21.09 -1.75 -15.97
CA ALA A 15 -19.78 -1.43 -15.46
C ALA A 15 -19.97 -1.28 -13.95
N ASP A 16 -19.34 -2.15 -13.16
CA ASP A 16 -19.21 -1.90 -11.73
C ASP A 16 -18.60 -0.51 -11.59
N PRO A 17 -19.31 0.47 -10.99
CA PRO A 17 -18.73 1.77 -10.77
C PRO A 17 -17.67 1.56 -9.70
N ALA A 18 -16.41 1.59 -10.11
CA ALA A 18 -15.28 1.65 -9.22
C ALA A 18 -15.56 2.73 -8.15
N GLY A 19 -15.80 2.26 -6.92
CA GLY A 19 -15.74 3.02 -5.68
C GLY A 19 -16.45 4.37 -5.66
N GLU A 20 -17.74 4.44 -5.98
CA GLU A 20 -18.56 5.56 -5.50
C GLU A 20 -18.68 5.44 -3.97
N HIS A 21 -17.97 6.30 -3.22
CA HIS A 21 -18.22 6.49 -1.80
C HIS A 21 -19.67 6.98 -1.63
N ASP A 22 -20.58 6.07 -1.29
CA ASP A 22 -21.92 6.45 -0.86
C ASP A 22 -21.80 7.28 0.43
N PRO A 23 -22.09 8.59 0.41
CA PRO A 23 -21.96 9.44 1.59
C PRO A 23 -22.94 9.05 2.73
N MET A 24 -23.85 8.10 2.48
CA MET A 24 -24.75 7.52 3.47
C MET A 24 -24.23 6.24 4.13
N LEU A 25 -23.16 5.61 3.62
CA LEU A 25 -22.52 4.50 4.31
C LEU A 25 -21.57 5.02 5.40
N PRO A 26 -21.61 4.47 6.62
CA PRO A 26 -20.58 4.78 7.61
C PRO A 26 -19.21 4.35 7.07
N PRO A 27 -18.13 5.08 7.39
CA PRO A 27 -16.78 4.68 7.01
C PRO A 27 -16.52 3.25 7.53
N GLU A 28 -15.94 2.41 6.69
CA GLU A 28 -15.60 1.06 7.07
C GLU A 28 -14.63 1.09 8.27
N PRO A 29 -14.82 0.24 9.29
CA PRO A 29 -13.89 0.17 10.41
C PRO A 29 -12.47 -0.12 9.89
N PRO A 30 -11.43 0.50 10.47
CA PRO A 30 -10.05 0.21 10.07
C PRO A 30 -9.75 -1.27 10.28
N HIS A 31 -9.33 -1.95 9.21
CA HIS A 31 -8.97 -3.38 9.25
C HIS A 31 -7.48 -3.59 8.99
N PRO A 32 -6.88 -4.71 9.45
CA PRO A 32 -5.50 -5.05 9.13
C PRO A 32 -5.27 -5.05 7.62
N ILE A 33 -4.22 -4.34 7.18
CA ILE A 33 -3.78 -4.32 5.79
C ILE A 33 -2.77 -5.44 5.59
N ASN A 34 -3.03 -6.34 4.64
CA ASN A 34 -2.06 -7.33 4.17
C ASN A 34 -1.66 -7.01 2.74
N TRP A 35 -0.54 -6.30 2.57
CA TRP A 35 -0.01 -5.86 1.28
C TRP A 35 0.21 -6.98 0.25
N ASN A 36 0.35 -8.24 0.69
CA ASN A 36 0.53 -9.38 -0.22
C ASN A 36 -0.78 -9.87 -0.84
N LEU A 37 -1.93 -9.49 -0.27
CA LEU A 37 -3.25 -9.97 -0.67
C LEU A 37 -4.11 -8.90 -1.34
N LEU A 38 -3.64 -7.64 -1.34
CA LEU A 38 -4.37 -6.55 -1.98
C LEU A 38 -4.41 -6.74 -3.49
N THR A 39 -5.61 -6.57 -4.05
CA THR A 39 -5.80 -6.36 -5.47
C THR A 39 -5.10 -5.08 -5.92
N ALA A 40 -4.98 -4.88 -7.22
CA ALA A 40 -4.38 -3.67 -7.78
C ALA A 40 -5.08 -2.38 -7.32
N ASP A 41 -6.42 -2.37 -7.33
CA ASP A 41 -7.19 -1.17 -7.00
C ASP A 41 -7.17 -0.91 -5.48
N GLU A 42 -7.22 -1.95 -4.65
CA GLU A 42 -7.03 -1.82 -3.20
C GLU A 42 -5.62 -1.32 -2.86
N ALA A 43 -4.59 -1.87 -3.51
CA ALA A 43 -3.21 -1.43 -3.31
C ALA A 43 -3.02 0.04 -3.69
N GLU A 44 -3.61 0.50 -4.79
CA GLU A 44 -3.57 1.91 -5.20
C GLU A 44 -4.16 2.82 -4.11
N ALA A 45 -5.35 2.50 -3.61
CA ALA A 45 -6.02 3.26 -2.55
C ALA A 45 -5.18 3.30 -1.26
N GLU A 46 -4.71 2.14 -0.81
CA GLU A 46 -3.93 2.02 0.43
C GLU A 46 -2.58 2.73 0.32
N TRP A 47 -1.91 2.68 -0.83
CA TRP A 47 -0.66 3.42 -1.06
C TRP A 47 -0.87 4.93 -0.94
N LEU A 48 -1.93 5.45 -1.55
CA LEU A 48 -2.25 6.88 -1.51
C LEU A 48 -2.61 7.35 -0.10
N GLU A 49 -3.44 6.60 0.62
CA GLU A 49 -3.81 6.93 2.00
C GLU A 49 -2.62 6.86 2.95
N LEU A 50 -1.82 5.79 2.88
CA LEU A 50 -0.63 5.67 3.71
C LEU A 50 0.37 6.80 3.41
N ASN A 51 0.59 7.14 2.14
CA ASN A 51 1.49 8.24 1.77
C ASN A 51 1.03 9.59 2.31
N ARG A 52 -0.27 9.88 2.22
CA ARG A 52 -0.88 11.09 2.78
C ARG A 52 -0.66 11.14 4.29
N TRP A 53 -0.94 10.04 4.99
CA TRP A 53 -0.83 9.96 6.44
C TRP A 53 0.63 10.02 6.92
N VAL A 54 1.56 9.33 6.26
CA VAL A 54 3.00 9.41 6.59
C VAL A 54 3.52 10.83 6.40
N ASN A 55 3.08 11.54 5.35
CA ASN A 55 3.44 12.93 5.14
C ASN A 55 2.90 13.85 6.25
N TRP A 56 1.67 13.63 6.70
CA TRP A 56 1.11 14.31 7.87
C TRP A 56 1.91 13.98 9.14
N LEU A 57 2.21 12.71 9.40
CA LEU A 57 2.91 12.27 10.60
C LEU A 57 4.30 12.93 10.71
N ARG A 58 5.09 12.90 9.62
CA ARG A 58 6.44 13.48 9.64
C ARG A 58 6.41 14.99 9.84
N THR A 59 5.42 15.70 9.29
CA THR A 59 5.36 17.16 9.32
C THR A 59 4.79 17.64 10.65
N THR A 60 3.73 17.01 11.15
CA THR A 60 3.10 17.30 12.45
C THR A 60 4.06 17.05 13.62
N TYR A 61 4.80 15.94 13.60
CA TYR A 61 5.71 15.57 14.71
C TYR A 61 7.18 15.96 14.46
N GLY A 62 7.49 16.65 13.36
CA GLY A 62 8.85 17.08 13.02
C GLY A 62 9.85 15.92 12.93
N LEU A 63 9.45 14.80 12.32
CA LEU A 63 10.27 13.60 12.27
C LEU A 63 11.44 13.77 11.30
N PRO A 64 12.68 13.48 11.72
CA PRO A 64 13.83 13.50 10.82
C PRO A 64 13.83 12.29 9.89
N ALA A 65 14.61 12.36 8.81
CA ALA A 65 14.81 11.26 7.87
C ALA A 65 15.35 9.97 8.52
N SER A 66 15.97 10.07 9.71
CA SER A 66 16.41 8.91 10.48
C SER A 66 15.27 8.13 11.15
N VAL A 67 14.05 8.67 11.18
CA VAL A 67 12.85 7.99 11.68
C VAL A 67 11.93 7.61 10.52
N VAL A 68 11.68 8.54 9.60
CA VAL A 68 10.90 8.29 8.39
C VAL A 68 11.67 8.84 7.18
N PRO A 69 12.32 7.99 6.38
CA PRO A 69 13.16 8.44 5.27
C PRO A 69 12.33 8.74 4.02
N PRO A 70 12.86 9.47 3.02
CA PRO A 70 12.10 9.86 1.84
C PRO A 70 11.52 8.68 1.03
N PHE A 71 12.30 7.60 0.87
CA PHE A 71 11.95 6.39 0.13
C PHE A 71 11.43 5.25 1.02
N TRP A 72 10.73 5.57 2.13
CA TRP A 72 10.16 4.57 3.04
C TRP A 72 9.29 3.53 2.32
N HIS A 73 8.61 3.90 1.23
CA HIS A 73 7.70 3.06 0.45
C HIS A 73 8.41 1.89 -0.26
N ARG A 74 9.73 1.99 -0.46
CA ARG A 74 10.54 0.93 -1.09
C ARG A 74 10.99 -0.15 -0.10
N HIS A 75 10.75 0.04 1.20
CA HIS A 75 11.23 -0.83 2.26
C HIS A 75 10.08 -1.49 2.98
N GLY A 76 9.90 -2.79 2.75
CA GLY A 76 8.78 -3.55 3.28
C GLY A 76 8.64 -3.43 4.79
N GLU A 77 9.74 -3.49 5.54
CA GLU A 77 9.74 -3.33 7.00
C GLU A 77 9.19 -1.97 7.47
N LEU A 78 9.43 -0.90 6.71
CA LEU A 78 8.87 0.42 7.01
C LEU A 78 7.40 0.47 6.60
N VAL A 79 7.04 -0.09 5.45
CA VAL A 79 5.65 -0.16 4.97
C VAL A 79 4.77 -0.89 5.98
N TRP A 80 5.19 -2.06 6.47
CA TRP A 80 4.45 -2.84 7.46
C TRP A 80 4.28 -2.11 8.79
N GLU A 81 5.35 -1.55 9.35
CA GLU A 81 5.30 -0.83 10.63
C GLU A 81 4.44 0.46 10.52
N LEU A 82 4.60 1.22 9.44
CA LEU A 82 3.83 2.46 9.21
C LEU A 82 2.35 2.17 8.97
N SER A 83 2.02 1.09 8.25
CA SER A 83 0.63 0.65 8.06
C SER A 83 -0.03 0.31 9.40
N ALA A 84 0.65 -0.46 10.25
CA ALA A 84 0.14 -0.82 11.57
C ALA A 84 -0.06 0.41 12.47
N LEU A 85 0.88 1.36 12.42
CA LEU A 85 0.79 2.61 13.19
C LEU A 85 -0.36 3.50 12.69
N HIS A 86 -0.61 3.52 11.38
CA HIS A 86 -1.75 4.23 10.78
C HIS A 86 -3.09 3.64 11.26
N LEU A 87 -3.24 2.31 11.18
CA LEU A 87 -4.45 1.65 11.68
C LEU A 87 -4.67 1.86 13.18
N HIS A 88 -3.59 1.82 13.97
CA HIS A 88 -3.68 2.14 15.39
C HIS A 88 -4.11 3.60 15.63
N TRP A 89 -3.65 4.54 14.79
CA TRP A 89 -4.08 5.94 14.85
C TRP A 89 -5.57 6.07 14.53
N LEU A 90 -6.05 5.46 13.44
CA LEU A 90 -7.47 5.46 13.08
C LEU A 90 -8.33 4.89 14.21
N ALA A 91 -7.94 3.74 14.74
CA ALA A 91 -8.64 3.12 15.85
C ALA A 91 -8.66 4.02 17.10
N ALA A 92 -7.56 4.70 17.43
CA ALA A 92 -7.47 5.55 18.62
C ALA A 92 -8.31 6.84 18.53
N TYR A 93 -8.66 7.29 17.32
CA TYR A 93 -9.48 8.48 17.07
C TYR A 93 -10.90 8.16 16.57
N ASP A 94 -11.31 6.89 16.59
CA ASP A 94 -12.67 6.48 16.30
C ASP A 94 -13.68 7.09 17.29
N ALA A 95 -14.88 7.42 16.81
CA ALA A 95 -15.90 8.12 17.60
C ALA A 95 -16.40 7.32 18.82
N GLU A 96 -16.31 5.99 18.76
CA GLU A 96 -16.74 5.09 19.84
C GLU A 96 -15.61 4.78 20.83
N GLN A 97 -14.38 5.29 20.60
CA GLN A 97 -13.29 5.08 21.53
C GLN A 97 -13.34 5.96 22.78
N ASN A 98 -12.65 5.47 23.80
CA ASN A 98 -12.44 6.21 25.03
C ASN A 98 -11.58 7.47 24.77
N ALA A 99 -11.88 8.57 25.47
CA ALA A 99 -11.16 9.84 25.31
C ALA A 99 -9.65 9.75 25.65
N SER A 100 -9.22 8.70 26.36
CA SER A 100 -7.80 8.43 26.64
C SER A 100 -7.08 7.64 25.54
N ALA A 101 -7.78 7.10 24.55
CA ALA A 101 -7.18 6.29 23.49
C ALA A 101 -6.10 7.04 22.69
N PRO A 102 -6.27 8.34 22.34
CA PRO A 102 -5.21 9.12 21.72
C PRO A 102 -3.93 9.19 22.57
N LEU A 103 -4.05 9.25 23.90
CA LEU A 103 -2.88 9.25 24.78
C LEU A 103 -2.20 7.87 24.81
N GLY A 104 -2.99 6.80 24.71
CA GLY A 104 -2.47 5.43 24.51
C GLY A 104 -1.65 5.33 23.24
N TRP A 105 -2.19 5.80 22.11
CA TRP A 105 -1.48 5.81 20.83
C TRP A 105 -0.15 6.56 20.89
N HIS A 106 -0.08 7.70 21.58
CA HIS A 106 1.19 8.44 21.72
C HIS A 106 2.26 7.67 22.51
N ARG A 107 1.85 6.83 23.47
CA ARG A 107 2.77 5.95 24.20
C ARG A 107 3.35 4.90 23.26
N ASP A 108 2.49 4.23 22.51
CA ASP A 108 2.90 3.16 21.59
C ASP A 108 3.69 3.71 20.39
N PHE A 109 3.37 4.93 19.94
CA PHE A 109 4.13 5.66 18.94
C PHE A 109 5.56 5.99 19.41
N ALA A 110 5.77 6.27 20.70
CA ALA A 110 7.11 6.50 21.23
C ALA A 110 8.01 5.26 21.06
N ASP A 111 7.46 4.07 21.30
CA ASP A 111 8.16 2.79 21.11
C ASP A 111 8.34 2.47 19.62
N ALA A 112 7.33 2.71 18.79
CA ALA A 112 7.41 2.53 17.34
C ALA A 112 8.51 3.39 16.70
N ARG A 113 8.71 4.62 17.18
CA ARG A 113 9.79 5.48 16.70
C ARG A 113 11.19 4.90 16.94
N GLN A 114 11.39 4.06 17.95
CA GLN A 114 12.67 3.39 18.11
C GLN A 114 12.85 2.30 17.04
N ARG A 115 11.84 1.44 16.84
CA ARG A 115 11.86 0.41 15.79
C ARG A 115 12.05 1.00 14.39
N LEU A 116 11.36 2.09 14.08
CA LEU A 116 11.54 2.81 12.82
C LEU A 116 12.99 3.26 12.60
N ARG A 117 13.67 3.78 13.63
CA ARG A 117 15.10 4.14 13.51
C ARG A 117 15.97 2.93 13.21
N ASP A 118 15.68 1.81 13.84
CA ASP A 118 16.42 0.56 13.63
C ASP A 118 16.22 0.05 12.18
N TRP A 119 15.01 0.15 11.64
CA TRP A 119 14.70 -0.15 10.24
C TRP A 119 15.41 0.79 9.27
N VAL A 120 15.37 2.11 9.49
CA VAL A 120 16.08 3.07 8.64
C VAL A 120 17.59 2.82 8.62
N ALA A 121 18.17 2.46 9.76
CA ALA A 121 19.57 2.11 9.85
C ALA A 121 19.93 0.85 9.04
N ALA A 122 19.01 -0.12 8.95
CA ALA A 122 19.18 -1.35 8.18
C ALA A 122 18.97 -1.14 6.67
N CYS A 123 17.88 -0.46 6.30
CA CYS A 123 17.46 -0.25 4.92
C CYS A 123 18.44 0.63 4.15
N GLY A 124 19.08 1.60 4.83
CA GLY A 124 20.17 2.38 4.27
C GLY A 124 19.72 3.58 3.44
N THR A 125 18.42 3.91 3.44
CA THR A 125 17.91 5.16 2.89
C THR A 125 18.49 6.37 3.61
N ARG A 126 18.90 7.36 2.83
CA ARG A 126 19.36 8.68 3.28
C ARG A 126 18.52 9.76 2.61
N LEU A 127 18.90 11.01 2.80
CA LEU A 127 18.17 12.14 2.23
C LEU A 127 18.28 12.21 0.70
N ASP A 128 19.44 11.87 0.16
CA ASP A 128 19.83 12.04 -1.24
C ASP A 128 19.98 10.72 -2.01
N ARG A 129 19.89 9.58 -1.32
CA ARG A 129 20.09 8.26 -1.91
C ARG A 129 19.41 7.17 -1.13
N ASP A 130 19.16 6.07 -1.81
CA ASP A 130 18.54 4.87 -1.28
C ASP A 130 19.27 3.62 -1.73
N ARG A 131 19.14 2.55 -0.96
CA ARG A 131 19.50 1.21 -1.39
C ARG A 131 18.51 0.23 -0.76
N PRO A 132 18.17 -0.90 -1.40
CA PRO A 132 17.41 -1.95 -0.75
C PRO A 132 18.04 -2.46 0.55
N THR A 133 17.18 -2.92 1.46
CA THR A 133 17.59 -3.64 2.68
C THR A 133 18.39 -4.89 2.32
N ARG A 134 19.57 -5.04 2.93
CA ARG A 134 20.45 -6.18 2.65
C ARG A 134 19.84 -7.44 3.23
N GLN A 135 19.67 -8.44 2.39
CA GLN A 135 19.30 -9.78 2.80
C GLN A 135 20.56 -10.63 2.94
N THR A 136 20.66 -11.36 4.04
CA THR A 136 21.74 -12.33 4.26
C THR A 136 21.35 -13.63 3.60
N ALA A 137 22.13 -14.10 2.62
CA ALA A 137 21.94 -15.41 2.03
C ALA A 137 22.19 -16.50 3.08
N TRP A 138 21.26 -17.44 3.20
CA TRP A 138 21.38 -18.58 4.11
C TRP A 138 22.19 -19.72 3.48
N PRO A 139 22.71 -20.67 4.27
CA PRO A 139 23.42 -21.82 3.72
C PRO A 139 22.56 -22.61 2.72
N GLY A 140 23.03 -22.68 1.47
CA GLY A 140 22.32 -23.33 0.35
C GLY A 140 21.60 -22.36 -0.59
N GLU A 141 21.52 -21.08 -0.26
CA GLU A 141 21.01 -20.04 -1.14
C GLU A 141 22.14 -19.44 -1.98
N GLU A 142 21.84 -19.09 -3.23
CA GLU A 142 22.74 -18.29 -4.04
C GLU A 142 22.77 -16.86 -3.48
N PRO A 143 23.96 -16.27 -3.24
CA PRO A 143 24.05 -14.87 -2.85
C PRO A 143 23.36 -13.98 -3.89
N GLY A 144 22.53 -13.06 -3.43
CA GLY A 144 21.89 -12.07 -4.29
C GLY A 144 22.90 -11.12 -4.95
N ASP A 145 22.44 -10.43 -5.98
CA ASP A 145 23.24 -9.46 -6.71
C ASP A 145 23.74 -8.31 -5.80
N PRO A 146 24.89 -7.69 -6.13
CA PRO A 146 25.37 -6.52 -5.44
C PRO A 146 24.30 -5.40 -5.41
N VAL A 147 24.05 -4.88 -4.20
CA VAL A 147 23.07 -3.80 -4.02
C VAL A 147 23.69 -2.45 -4.42
N GLU A 148 23.10 -1.78 -5.40
CA GLU A 148 23.50 -0.45 -5.86
C GLU A 148 22.75 0.67 -5.12
N GLU A 149 23.43 1.81 -4.90
CA GLU A 149 22.78 3.02 -4.38
C GLU A 149 22.12 3.80 -5.53
N THR A 150 20.86 4.19 -5.35
CA THR A 150 20.08 5.02 -6.29
C THR A 150 19.90 6.42 -5.71
N GLY A 151 20.06 7.46 -6.53
CA GLY A 151 19.84 8.85 -6.11
C GLY A 151 18.35 9.18 -5.91
N ILE A 152 18.06 10.10 -4.99
CA ILE A 152 16.72 10.63 -4.74
C ILE A 152 16.66 12.06 -5.30
N GLU A 153 16.12 12.22 -6.51
CA GLU A 153 15.99 13.53 -7.17
C GLU A 153 14.68 14.22 -6.80
N ASN A 154 13.56 13.54 -7.06
CA ASN A 154 12.22 14.00 -6.70
C ASN A 154 11.42 12.87 -6.06
N ARG A 155 11.20 12.99 -4.75
CA ARG A 155 10.55 11.95 -3.96
C ARG A 155 9.10 11.70 -4.35
N ASP A 156 8.36 12.75 -4.71
CA ASP A 156 6.93 12.60 -4.99
C ASP A 156 6.70 12.00 -6.38
N GLU A 157 7.49 12.40 -7.37
CA GLU A 157 7.50 11.75 -8.69
C GLU A 157 7.93 10.28 -8.59
N ASP A 158 8.96 9.98 -7.78
CA ASP A 158 9.40 8.61 -7.54
C ASP A 158 8.30 7.76 -6.91
N PHE A 159 7.63 8.28 -5.87
CA PHE A 159 6.54 7.57 -5.22
C PHE A 159 5.43 7.22 -6.20
N VAL A 160 5.00 8.18 -7.04
CA VAL A 160 3.95 7.94 -8.04
C VAL A 160 4.40 6.89 -9.06
N ALA A 161 5.62 7.01 -9.59
CA ALA A 161 6.14 6.05 -10.56
C ALA A 161 6.26 4.64 -9.97
N TRP A 162 6.74 4.52 -8.73
CA TRP A 162 6.88 3.26 -8.02
C TRP A 162 5.51 2.62 -7.73
N MET A 163 4.54 3.39 -7.25
CA MET A 163 3.18 2.93 -6.97
C MET A 163 2.50 2.44 -8.25
N LEU A 164 2.59 3.20 -9.36
CA LEU A 164 2.01 2.79 -10.64
C LEU A 164 2.64 1.49 -11.15
N ALA A 165 3.93 1.26 -10.91
CA ALA A 165 4.59 0.02 -11.26
C ALA A 165 4.11 -1.17 -10.40
N ASP A 166 3.94 -0.98 -9.09
CA ASP A 166 3.38 -2.00 -8.18
C ASP A 166 1.93 -2.37 -8.59
N VAL A 167 1.09 -1.37 -8.82
CA VAL A 167 -0.31 -1.56 -9.27
C VAL A 167 -0.37 -2.28 -10.61
N ALA A 168 0.47 -1.89 -11.58
CA ALA A 168 0.52 -2.56 -12.88
C ALA A 168 0.96 -4.03 -12.76
N ALA A 169 1.94 -4.33 -11.91
CA ALA A 169 2.38 -5.69 -11.66
C ALA A 169 1.27 -6.55 -11.03
N ARG A 170 0.49 -5.98 -10.10
CA ARG A 170 -0.68 -6.65 -9.50
C ARG A 170 -1.77 -6.92 -10.53
N ARG A 171 -2.14 -5.93 -11.36
CA ARG A 171 -3.13 -6.11 -12.44
C ARG A 171 -2.70 -7.22 -13.39
N GLN A 172 -1.42 -7.25 -13.77
CA GLN A 172 -0.91 -8.32 -14.63
C GLN A 172 -1.05 -9.70 -13.97
N ALA A 173 -0.71 -9.83 -12.68
CA ALA A 173 -0.84 -11.08 -11.96
C ALA A 173 -2.31 -11.54 -11.83
N GLU A 174 -3.24 -10.60 -11.64
CA GLU A 174 -4.69 -10.86 -11.63
C GLU A 174 -5.19 -11.33 -13.00
N ASP A 175 -4.82 -10.61 -14.07
CA ASP A 175 -5.17 -10.97 -15.44
C ASP A 175 -4.65 -12.35 -15.82
N GLU A 176 -3.41 -12.67 -15.45
CA GLU A 176 -2.81 -14.00 -15.64
C GLU A 176 -3.55 -15.08 -14.84
N PHE A 177 -3.97 -14.78 -13.61
CA PHE A 177 -4.77 -15.71 -12.81
C PHE A 177 -6.13 -15.98 -13.47
N TYR A 178 -6.85 -14.95 -13.91
CA TYR A 178 -8.15 -15.11 -14.57
C TYR A 178 -8.05 -15.76 -15.95
N ALA A 179 -7.01 -15.46 -16.72
CA ALA A 179 -6.77 -16.08 -18.02
C ALA A 179 -6.53 -17.60 -17.91
N ASN A 180 -5.94 -18.03 -16.79
CA ASN A 180 -5.68 -19.43 -16.49
C ASN A 180 -6.83 -20.11 -15.72
N LEU A 181 -7.90 -19.40 -15.36
CA LEU A 181 -9.06 -19.98 -14.70
C LEU A 181 -9.96 -20.70 -15.71
N ASP A 182 -10.33 -21.96 -15.43
CA ASP A 182 -11.40 -22.63 -16.17
C ASP A 182 -12.76 -22.03 -15.75
N PRO A 183 -13.51 -21.38 -16.66
CA PRO A 183 -14.76 -20.73 -16.31
C PRO A 183 -15.88 -21.70 -15.90
N SER A 184 -15.73 -23.00 -16.16
CA SER A 184 -16.74 -24.03 -15.86
C SER A 184 -16.49 -24.77 -14.54
N THR A 185 -15.24 -24.85 -14.09
CA THR A 185 -14.87 -25.55 -12.84
C THR A 185 -14.27 -24.62 -11.78
N GLY A 186 -13.80 -23.43 -12.15
CA GLY A 186 -13.08 -22.52 -11.27
C GLY A 186 -11.65 -22.98 -10.93
N GLU A 187 -11.14 -23.99 -11.63
CA GLU A 187 -9.79 -24.53 -11.40
C GLU A 187 -8.75 -23.87 -12.32
N LEU A 188 -7.49 -23.82 -11.90
CA LEU A 188 -6.39 -23.35 -12.74
C LEU A 188 -6.07 -24.37 -13.83
N ARG A 189 -5.98 -23.91 -15.08
CA ARG A 189 -5.50 -24.68 -16.22
C ARG A 189 -4.00 -24.90 -16.05
N GLY A 190 -3.64 -26.13 -15.67
CA GLY A 190 -2.25 -26.55 -15.49
C GLY A 190 -1.42 -26.56 -16.77
#